data_AF-A0A1P8FH12-F1
#
_entry.id   AF-A0A1P8FH12-F1
#
_cell.length_a   1.000
_cell.length_b   1.000
_cell.length_c   1.000
_cell.angle_alpha   90.00
_cell.angle_beta   90.00
_cell.angle_gamma   90.00
#
_symmetry.space_group_name_H-M   'P 1'
#
loop_
_entity.id
_entity.type
_entity.pdbx_description
1 polymer ?
#
loop_
_entity_poly.entity_id
_entity_poly.type
_entity_poly.pdbx_seq_one_letter_code
_entity_poly.pdbx_strand_id
1 'polypeptide(L)'
;MGIKDWFGGNKKKEEFREKAKETFKNAKLTPGKALELNKLAEEFQIEDAGDDKTMLRKEVYNAAVGSAKARGKLTDQEAAELAKIQKFLALRDDQVDKTKRDLNRLKLLTEIRQGNLPTLTKDHPSLRGLMLDNGEIPHWSVQVDVLDRPTTMGRDGVPVKWKSEYVSRSAKVHGMPADGAKELGEGYLVITDKRVIFKGDKAAAVPYTPQAEFFLYAEGLRIQRTVGNTLLKFKSGTDDTAEVVGELLAALMR
;
A
#
# COMPACT_ATOMS: atom_id res chain seq x y z
N MET A 1 -23.90 47.02 4.02
CA MET A 1 -23.00 45.85 4.20
C MET A 1 -21.86 46.01 3.22
N GLY A 2 -20.63 46.13 3.71
CA GLY A 2 -19.48 46.63 2.94
C GLY A 2 -18.64 45.51 2.34
N ILE A 3 -17.98 45.82 1.22
CA ILE A 3 -17.05 44.97 0.46
C ILE A 3 -15.89 44.40 1.34
N LYS A 4 -15.69 44.93 2.56
CA LYS A 4 -14.74 44.38 3.55
C LYS A 4 -15.13 43.01 4.12
N ASP A 5 -16.41 42.65 4.17
CA ASP A 5 -16.85 41.32 4.64
C ASP A 5 -16.53 40.20 3.65
N TRP A 6 -16.22 40.53 2.39
CA TRP A 6 -15.87 39.55 1.38
C TRP A 6 -14.39 39.11 1.48
N PHE A 7 -13.49 39.98 1.93
CA PHE A 7 -12.06 39.68 2.06
C PHE A 7 -11.64 39.15 3.44
N GLY A 8 -12.42 39.42 4.50
CA GLY A 8 -12.13 38.96 5.86
C GLY A 8 -12.26 37.44 6.06
N GLY A 9 -13.16 36.79 5.32
CA GLY A 9 -13.35 35.33 5.38
C GLY A 9 -12.12 34.56 4.90
N ASN A 10 -11.49 34.98 3.80
CA ASN A 10 -10.34 34.27 3.22
C ASN A 10 -9.11 34.26 4.14
N LYS A 11 -8.83 35.37 4.84
CA LYS A 11 -7.65 35.47 5.69
C LYS A 11 -7.73 34.57 6.93
N LYS A 12 -8.90 34.54 7.60
CA LYS A 12 -9.14 33.62 8.73
C LYS A 12 -9.06 32.15 8.32
N LYS A 13 -9.57 31.82 7.13
CA LYS A 13 -9.51 30.47 6.54
C LYS A 13 -8.09 30.04 6.19
N GLU A 14 -7.26 30.95 5.67
CA GLU A 14 -5.83 30.71 5.43
C GLU A 14 -5.06 30.50 6.73
N GLU A 15 -5.29 31.33 7.75
CA GLU A 15 -4.66 31.18 9.07
C GLU A 15 -5.07 29.87 9.76
N PHE A 16 -6.35 29.48 9.66
CA PHE A 16 -6.82 28.17 10.08
C PHE A 16 -6.11 27.04 9.33
N ARG A 17 -5.96 27.15 8.00
CA ARG A 17 -5.25 26.15 7.19
C ARG A 17 -3.82 25.96 7.67
N GLU A 18 -3.08 27.04 7.83
CA GLU A 18 -1.67 26.97 8.24
C GLU A 18 -1.55 26.38 9.65
N LYS A 19 -2.34 26.85 10.63
CA LYS A 19 -2.34 26.26 11.99
C LYS A 19 -2.79 24.79 11.99
N ALA A 20 -3.78 24.42 11.18
CA ALA A 20 -4.22 23.03 11.05
C ALA A 20 -3.11 22.15 10.45
N LYS A 21 -2.42 22.63 9.41
CA LYS A 21 -1.24 21.94 8.84
C LYS A 21 -0.14 21.79 9.88
N GLU A 22 0.16 22.84 10.65
CA GLU A 22 1.14 22.81 11.73
C GLU A 22 0.76 21.81 12.83
N THR A 23 -0.52 21.73 13.18
CA THR A 23 -1.04 20.77 14.17
C THR A 23 -0.74 19.31 13.79
N PHE A 24 -0.66 19.03 12.49
CA PHE A 24 -0.32 17.71 11.95
C PHE A 24 1.15 17.56 11.55
N LYS A 25 1.91 18.65 11.46
CA LYS A 25 3.32 18.62 11.09
C LYS A 25 4.11 17.93 12.21
N ASN A 26 4.61 16.74 11.92
CA ASN A 26 5.41 15.90 12.83
C ASN A 26 4.68 15.41 14.11
N ALA A 27 3.40 15.69 14.27
CA ALA A 27 2.62 15.21 15.42
C ALA A 27 2.06 13.80 15.15
N LYS A 28 2.09 12.95 16.18
CA LYS A 28 1.37 11.67 16.18
C LYS A 28 -0.13 11.96 16.13
N LEU A 29 -0.85 11.23 15.27
CA LEU A 29 -2.32 11.22 15.28
C LEU A 29 -2.81 10.52 16.55
N THR A 30 -2.95 11.29 17.62
CA THR A 30 -3.47 10.82 18.90
C THR A 30 -4.98 11.02 18.98
N PRO A 31 -5.68 10.24 19.83
CA PRO A 31 -7.07 10.50 20.15
C PRO A 31 -7.28 11.96 20.54
N GLY A 32 -8.26 12.63 19.94
CA GLY A 32 -8.59 14.03 20.24
C GLY A 32 -8.04 15.06 19.24
N LYS A 33 -7.23 14.66 18.25
CA LYS A 33 -6.78 15.57 17.18
C LYS A 33 -7.93 16.14 16.35
N ALA A 34 -9.02 15.39 16.18
CA ALA A 34 -10.26 15.92 15.61
C ALA A 34 -10.88 17.03 16.48
N LEU A 35 -10.82 16.92 17.81
CA LEU A 35 -11.32 17.95 18.73
C LEU A 35 -10.44 19.21 18.71
N GLU A 36 -9.12 19.06 18.56
CA GLU A 36 -8.22 20.21 18.37
C GLU A 36 -8.56 20.97 17.07
N LEU A 37 -8.88 20.26 16.00
CA LEU A 37 -9.37 20.89 14.76
C LEU A 37 -10.71 21.60 14.96
N ASN A 38 -11.64 21.02 15.73
CA ASN A 38 -12.91 21.67 16.05
C ASN A 38 -12.67 22.97 16.82
N LYS A 39 -11.81 22.93 17.86
CA LYS A 39 -11.46 24.13 18.65
C LYS A 39 -10.80 25.21 17.80
N LEU A 40 -9.91 24.83 16.89
CA LEU A 40 -9.31 25.76 15.93
C LEU A 40 -10.39 26.35 15.01
N ALA A 41 -11.32 25.55 14.51
CA ALA A 41 -12.42 26.07 13.67
C ALA A 41 -13.31 27.06 14.44
N GLU A 42 -13.60 26.79 15.71
CA GLU A 42 -14.32 27.70 16.61
C GLU A 42 -13.53 29.01 16.86
N GLU A 43 -12.23 28.92 17.14
CA GLU A 43 -11.34 30.09 17.35
C GLU A 43 -11.32 31.02 16.14
N PHE A 44 -11.32 30.46 14.93
CA PHE A 44 -11.34 31.22 13.68
C PHE A 44 -12.75 31.56 13.18
N GLN A 45 -13.80 31.25 13.96
CA GLN A 45 -15.21 31.49 13.62
C GLN A 45 -15.60 30.91 12.25
N ILE A 46 -15.11 29.71 11.95
CA ILE A 46 -15.44 28.99 10.73
C ILE A 46 -16.73 28.20 11.02
N GLU A 47 -17.88 28.86 10.83
CA GLU A 47 -19.21 28.30 11.10
C GLU A 47 -19.52 27.09 10.22
N ASP A 48 -19.00 27.09 8.99
CA ASP A 48 -19.14 25.96 8.10
C ASP A 48 -17.82 25.67 7.40
N ALA A 49 -16.96 24.91 8.09
CA ALA A 49 -15.78 24.31 7.47
C ALA A 49 -16.20 23.46 6.25
N GLY A 50 -17.47 23.06 6.18
CA GLY A 50 -18.23 22.37 5.15
C GLY A 50 -18.72 23.22 3.95
N ASP A 51 -18.58 24.56 3.97
CA ASP A 51 -18.91 25.45 2.83
C ASP A 51 -17.74 25.90 1.94
N ASP A 52 -16.50 25.84 2.42
CA ASP A 52 -15.32 26.11 1.57
C ASP A 52 -15.08 25.08 0.46
N LYS A 53 -15.44 25.44 -0.78
CA LYS A 53 -15.26 24.60 -1.97
C LYS A 53 -13.78 24.31 -2.27
N THR A 54 -13.33 23.20 -1.70
CA THR A 54 -12.62 22.06 -2.35
C THR A 54 -11.09 21.95 -2.37
N MET A 55 -10.29 22.93 -1.91
CA MET A 55 -8.82 22.71 -1.78
C MET A 55 -8.33 22.66 -0.32
N LEU A 56 -8.81 23.57 0.54
CA LEU A 56 -8.33 23.70 1.92
C LEU A 56 -8.56 22.43 2.76
N ARG A 57 -9.75 21.85 2.69
CA ARG A 57 -10.08 20.59 3.40
C ARG A 57 -9.20 19.43 2.98
N LYS A 58 -8.98 19.31 1.66
CA LYS A 58 -8.12 18.25 1.12
C LYS A 58 -6.69 18.45 1.59
N GLU A 59 -6.20 19.68 1.64
CA GLU A 59 -4.85 19.97 2.16
C GLU A 59 -4.72 19.64 3.65
N VAL A 60 -5.70 20.00 4.49
CA VAL A 60 -5.68 19.66 5.92
C VAL A 60 -5.74 18.15 6.13
N TYR A 61 -6.63 17.47 5.42
CA TYR A 61 -6.72 16.00 5.46
C TYR A 61 -5.43 15.34 4.96
N ASN A 62 -4.86 15.83 3.85
CA ASN A 62 -3.62 15.31 3.31
C ASN A 62 -2.42 15.58 4.24
N ALA A 63 -2.42 16.66 5.01
CA ALA A 63 -1.41 16.92 6.04
C ALA A 63 -1.53 15.90 7.18
N ALA A 64 -2.75 15.63 7.67
CA ALA A 64 -3.00 14.59 8.66
C ALA A 64 -2.56 13.20 8.15
N VAL A 65 -2.91 12.85 6.91
CA VAL A 65 -2.47 11.59 6.32
C VAL A 65 -0.95 11.56 6.08
N GLY A 66 -0.35 12.69 5.71
CA GLY A 66 1.09 12.84 5.55
C GLY A 66 1.85 12.47 6.82
N SER A 67 1.35 12.86 8.00
CA SER A 67 1.98 12.52 9.28
C SER A 67 1.89 11.03 9.65
N ALA A 68 0.81 10.34 9.24
CA ALA A 68 0.72 8.89 9.33
C ALA A 68 1.69 8.21 8.35
N LYS A 69 1.71 8.65 7.09
CA LYS A 69 2.58 8.10 6.05
C LYS A 69 4.07 8.25 6.36
N ALA A 70 4.49 9.39 6.89
CA ALA A 70 5.87 9.66 7.25
C ALA A 70 6.42 8.65 8.26
N ARG A 71 5.56 8.08 9.11
CA ARG A 71 5.95 7.08 10.12
C ARG A 71 5.96 5.66 9.59
N GLY A 72 5.48 5.43 8.37
CA GLY A 72 5.52 4.11 7.71
C GLY A 72 4.61 3.05 8.34
N LYS A 73 3.75 3.42 9.30
CA LYS A 73 2.79 2.55 9.99
C LYS A 73 1.48 3.29 10.27
N LEU A 74 0.39 2.54 10.32
CA LEU A 74 -0.94 3.05 10.70
C LEU A 74 -1.57 2.15 11.74
N THR A 75 -1.87 2.69 12.92
CA THR A 75 -2.61 1.94 13.95
C THR A 75 -4.13 2.10 13.76
N ASP A 76 -4.92 1.21 14.37
CA ASP A 76 -6.38 1.32 14.37
C ASP A 76 -6.89 2.64 14.99
N GLN A 77 -6.21 3.11 16.04
CA GLN A 77 -6.52 4.41 16.65
C GLN A 77 -6.30 5.56 15.66
N GLU A 78 -5.22 5.52 14.90
CA GLU A 78 -4.90 6.55 13.90
C GLU A 78 -5.87 6.51 12.72
N ALA A 79 -6.26 5.32 12.28
CA ALA A 79 -7.29 5.14 11.25
C ALA A 79 -8.65 5.69 11.70
N ALA A 80 -9.04 5.44 12.96
CA ALA A 80 -10.26 5.98 13.55
C ALA A 80 -10.25 7.51 13.64
N GLU A 81 -9.12 8.10 14.06
CA GLU A 81 -8.97 9.56 14.09
C GLU A 81 -9.02 10.18 12.69
N LEU A 82 -8.38 9.57 11.69
CA LEU A 82 -8.47 10.03 10.30
C LEU A 82 -9.92 9.97 9.76
N ALA A 83 -10.69 8.96 10.14
CA ALA A 83 -12.11 8.87 9.79
C ALA A 83 -12.94 9.99 10.46
N LYS A 84 -12.64 10.35 11.71
CA LYS A 84 -13.27 11.49 12.40
C LYS A 84 -12.92 12.81 11.71
N ILE A 85 -11.64 13.01 11.36
CA ILE A 85 -11.18 14.20 10.63
C ILE A 85 -11.86 14.31 9.26
N GLN A 86 -11.99 13.20 8.52
CA GLN A 86 -12.70 13.19 7.23
C GLN A 86 -14.16 13.64 7.39
N LYS A 87 -14.86 13.11 8.40
CA LYS A 87 -16.25 13.49 8.71
C LYS A 87 -16.36 14.95 9.11
N PHE A 88 -15.47 15.43 9.97
CA PHE A 88 -15.44 16.83 10.40
C PHE A 88 -15.24 17.78 9.22
N LEU A 89 -14.34 17.44 8.29
CA LEU A 89 -14.10 18.23 7.08
C LEU A 89 -15.18 18.03 6.00
N ALA A 90 -16.23 17.22 6.26
CA ALA A 90 -17.27 16.88 5.29
C ALA A 90 -16.71 16.42 3.92
N LEU A 91 -15.60 15.67 3.94
CA LEU A 91 -14.97 15.14 2.73
C LEU A 91 -15.67 13.86 2.29
N ARG A 92 -16.14 13.83 1.06
CA ARG A 92 -16.71 12.63 0.44
C ARG A 92 -15.61 11.63 0.09
N ASP A 93 -16.01 10.37 -0.04
CA ASP A 93 -15.08 9.28 -0.31
C ASP A 93 -14.38 9.40 -1.66
N ASP A 94 -15.07 9.88 -2.70
CA ASP A 94 -14.51 10.18 -4.03
C ASP A 94 -13.39 11.24 -3.95
N GLN A 95 -13.48 12.17 -2.99
CA GLN A 95 -12.53 13.26 -2.84
C GLN A 95 -11.23 12.82 -2.17
N VAL A 96 -11.21 11.66 -1.50
CA VAL A 96 -10.07 11.12 -0.75
C VAL A 96 -9.69 9.70 -1.17
N ASP A 97 -10.26 9.17 -2.25
CA ASP A 97 -10.10 7.78 -2.66
C ASP A 97 -8.62 7.35 -2.78
N LYS A 98 -7.79 8.13 -3.49
CA LYS A 98 -6.34 7.88 -3.58
C LYS A 98 -5.70 7.79 -2.19
N THR A 99 -6.03 8.73 -1.31
CA THR A 99 -5.48 8.79 0.04
C THR A 99 -5.96 7.62 0.89
N LYS A 100 -7.22 7.18 0.75
CA LYS A 100 -7.77 5.99 1.40
C LYS A 100 -7.09 4.71 0.95
N ARG A 101 -6.84 4.55 -0.35
CA ARG A 101 -6.08 3.40 -0.88
C ARG A 101 -4.69 3.33 -0.27
N ASP A 102 -4.00 4.47 -0.19
CA ASP A 102 -2.68 4.53 0.44
C ASP A 102 -2.71 4.19 1.94
N LEU A 103 -3.75 4.62 2.67
CA LEU A 103 -3.93 4.30 4.09
C LEU A 103 -4.25 2.83 4.32
N ASN A 104 -5.15 2.25 3.52
CA ASN A 104 -5.49 0.83 3.59
C ASN A 104 -4.26 -0.03 3.32
N ARG A 105 -3.42 0.38 2.37
CA ARG A 105 -2.12 -0.23 2.12
C ARG A 105 -1.20 -0.10 3.34
N LEU A 106 -1.04 1.10 3.90
CA LEU A 106 -0.20 1.32 5.08
C LEU A 106 -0.65 0.44 6.26
N LYS A 107 -1.96 0.29 6.44
CA LYS A 107 -2.56 -0.64 7.40
C LYS A 107 -2.17 -2.07 7.09
N LEU A 108 -2.41 -2.54 5.87
CA LEU A 108 -2.06 -3.91 5.44
C LEU A 108 -0.58 -4.24 5.70
N LEU A 109 0.34 -3.34 5.31
CA LEU A 109 1.78 -3.54 5.57
C LEU A 109 2.10 -3.54 7.06
N THR A 110 1.38 -2.75 7.87
CA THR A 110 1.54 -2.74 9.32
C THR A 110 1.11 -4.07 9.94
N GLU A 111 -0.04 -4.62 9.51
CA GLU A 111 -0.55 -5.92 9.95
C GLU A 111 0.42 -7.05 9.59
N ILE A 112 0.92 -7.08 8.34
CA ILE A 112 1.90 -8.09 7.90
C ILE A 112 3.16 -8.07 8.78
N ARG A 113 3.70 -6.87 9.08
CA ARG A 113 4.88 -6.71 9.94
C ARG A 113 4.63 -7.13 11.39
N GLN A 114 3.39 -7.05 11.85
CA GLN A 114 2.98 -7.54 13.18
C GLN A 114 2.72 -9.04 13.22
N GLY A 115 2.77 -9.74 12.07
CA GLY A 115 2.47 -11.17 11.96
C GLY A 115 0.98 -11.47 11.70
N ASN A 116 0.15 -10.44 11.56
CA ASN A 116 -1.26 -10.58 11.19
C ASN A 116 -1.36 -10.66 9.66
N LEU A 117 -1.11 -11.86 9.12
CA LEU A 117 -1.11 -12.07 7.67
C LEU A 117 -2.56 -12.06 7.12
N PRO A 118 -2.81 -11.38 5.98
CA PRO A 118 -4.10 -11.46 5.30
C PRO A 118 -4.36 -12.92 4.90
N THR A 119 -5.62 -13.33 4.83
CA THR A 119 -6.00 -14.68 4.37
C THR A 119 -6.98 -14.58 3.21
N LEU A 120 -6.79 -15.44 2.21
CA LEU A 120 -7.74 -15.59 1.11
C LEU A 120 -8.82 -16.58 1.50
N THR A 121 -10.07 -16.24 1.19
CA THR A 121 -11.20 -17.13 1.39
C THR A 121 -11.19 -18.25 0.34
N LYS A 122 -11.71 -19.43 0.70
CA LYS A 122 -11.65 -20.65 -0.14
C LYS A 122 -12.38 -20.49 -1.49
N ASP A 123 -13.34 -19.58 -1.58
CA ASP A 123 -14.14 -19.27 -2.76
C ASP A 123 -13.44 -18.29 -3.73
N HIS A 124 -12.27 -17.76 -3.36
CA HIS A 124 -11.54 -16.79 -4.16
C HIS A 124 -11.19 -17.36 -5.57
N PRO A 125 -11.46 -16.63 -6.68
CA PRO A 125 -11.27 -17.15 -8.04
C PRO A 125 -9.87 -17.68 -8.34
N SER A 126 -8.82 -17.04 -7.79
CA SER A 126 -7.43 -17.47 -7.98
C SER A 126 -7.15 -18.86 -7.41
N LEU A 127 -7.93 -19.33 -6.42
CA LEU A 127 -7.75 -20.64 -5.77
C LEU A 127 -8.52 -21.79 -6.44
N ARG A 128 -9.43 -21.51 -7.37
CA ARG A 128 -10.25 -22.56 -8.02
C ARG A 128 -9.38 -23.58 -8.76
N GLY A 129 -9.47 -24.86 -8.41
CA GLY A 129 -8.67 -25.92 -9.04
C GLY A 129 -7.19 -25.91 -8.64
N LEU A 130 -6.80 -25.07 -7.67
CA LEU A 130 -5.48 -25.14 -7.06
C LEU A 130 -5.49 -26.20 -5.97
N MET A 131 -4.55 -27.16 -6.05
CA MET A 131 -4.37 -28.16 -5.01
C MET A 131 -3.46 -27.59 -3.92
N LEU A 132 -4.04 -27.30 -2.75
CA LEU A 132 -3.31 -26.90 -1.56
C LEU A 132 -2.98 -28.13 -0.71
N ASP A 133 -1.82 -28.12 -0.06
CA ASP A 133 -1.39 -29.14 0.88
C ASP A 133 -2.26 -29.07 2.14
N ASN A 134 -2.30 -30.15 2.93
CA ASN A 134 -3.11 -30.18 4.14
C ASN A 134 -2.70 -29.06 5.12
N GLY A 135 -3.67 -28.25 5.52
CA GLY A 135 -3.47 -27.09 6.40
C GLY A 135 -2.71 -25.91 5.79
N GLU A 136 -2.40 -25.91 4.47
CA GLU A 136 -1.80 -24.76 3.78
C GLU A 136 -2.81 -23.61 3.68
N ILE A 137 -2.38 -22.40 4.06
CA ILE A 137 -3.20 -21.20 4.13
C ILE A 137 -2.76 -20.22 3.02
N PRO A 138 -3.64 -19.88 2.08
CA PRO A 138 -3.36 -18.85 1.08
C PRO A 138 -3.52 -17.45 1.70
N HIS A 139 -2.50 -16.60 1.53
CA HIS A 139 -2.46 -15.26 2.14
C HIS A 139 -2.71 -14.14 1.14
N TRP A 140 -2.25 -14.30 -0.11
CA TRP A 140 -2.36 -13.25 -1.11
C TRP A 140 -2.42 -13.83 -2.51
N SER A 141 -3.08 -13.13 -3.43
CA SER A 141 -3.01 -13.46 -4.85
C SER A 141 -3.03 -12.23 -5.73
N VAL A 142 -2.29 -12.29 -6.82
CA VAL A 142 -2.22 -11.21 -7.81
C VAL A 142 -2.11 -11.81 -9.22
N GLN A 143 -2.79 -11.19 -10.19
CA GLN A 143 -2.68 -11.58 -11.58
C GLN A 143 -1.33 -11.11 -12.15
N VAL A 144 -0.68 -11.98 -12.93
CA VAL A 144 0.65 -11.74 -13.48
C VAL A 144 0.74 -12.12 -14.96
N ASP A 145 1.57 -11.40 -15.70
CA ASP A 145 2.11 -11.87 -16.98
C ASP A 145 3.39 -12.66 -16.73
N VAL A 146 3.53 -13.79 -17.43
CA VAL A 146 4.71 -14.64 -17.39
C VAL A 146 5.61 -14.30 -18.56
N LEU A 147 6.80 -13.81 -18.24
CA LEU A 147 7.84 -13.53 -19.23
C LEU A 147 9.03 -14.45 -18.98
N ASP A 148 9.59 -14.98 -20.05
CA ASP A 148 10.83 -15.75 -20.01
C ASP A 148 11.97 -14.94 -20.59
N ARG A 149 13.07 -14.88 -19.83
CA ARG A 149 14.27 -14.15 -20.23
C ARG A 149 15.51 -15.00 -19.98
N PRO A 150 16.34 -15.26 -21.02
CA PRO A 150 17.57 -16.05 -20.86
C PRO A 150 18.59 -15.46 -19.88
N THR A 151 18.70 -14.12 -19.82
CA THR A 151 19.67 -13.42 -18.95
C THR A 151 19.13 -12.07 -18.47
N THR A 152 19.40 -11.72 -17.22
CA THR A 152 18.99 -10.43 -16.62
C THR A 152 20.11 -9.40 -16.55
N MET A 153 21.33 -9.72 -17.02
CA MET A 153 22.51 -8.85 -17.11
C MET A 153 22.64 -7.82 -15.96
N GLY A 154 22.86 -8.29 -14.72
CA GLY A 154 23.17 -7.41 -13.58
C GLY A 154 22.05 -6.48 -13.10
N ARG A 155 20.83 -6.57 -13.66
CA ARG A 155 19.62 -5.93 -13.11
C ARG A 155 19.00 -6.82 -12.06
N ASP A 156 19.73 -7.05 -10.99
CA ASP A 156 19.23 -7.82 -9.86
C ASP A 156 18.23 -6.94 -9.09
N GLY A 157 16.99 -7.43 -9.01
CA GLY A 157 15.98 -6.83 -8.15
C GLY A 157 16.38 -6.94 -6.68
N VAL A 158 15.48 -6.59 -5.77
CA VAL A 158 15.73 -6.77 -4.34
C VAL A 158 15.63 -8.25 -4.00
N PRO A 159 16.71 -8.88 -3.50
CA PRO A 159 16.64 -10.28 -3.10
C PRO A 159 15.78 -10.44 -1.84
N VAL A 160 14.85 -11.39 -1.88
CA VAL A 160 14.11 -11.88 -0.70
C VAL A 160 14.51 -13.33 -0.49
N LYS A 161 15.20 -13.57 0.63
CA LYS A 161 15.83 -14.84 0.99
C LYS A 161 15.24 -15.39 2.28
N TRP A 162 15.55 -16.65 2.56
CA TRP A 162 15.25 -17.28 3.83
C TRP A 162 15.82 -16.45 5.00
N LYS A 163 14.96 -16.10 5.96
CA LYS A 163 15.26 -15.28 7.15
C LYS A 163 15.81 -13.89 6.84
N SER A 164 15.56 -13.33 5.66
CA SER A 164 15.93 -11.94 5.35
C SER A 164 14.78 -10.98 5.64
N GLU A 165 15.09 -9.83 6.20
CA GLU A 165 14.13 -8.72 6.31
C GLU A 165 13.94 -8.03 4.96
N TYR A 166 12.71 -7.65 4.64
CA TYR A 166 12.42 -6.81 3.48
C TYR A 166 12.52 -5.33 3.86
N VAL A 167 13.30 -4.56 3.11
CA VAL A 167 13.40 -3.11 3.30
C VAL A 167 12.27 -2.43 2.53
N SER A 168 11.37 -1.78 3.26
CA SER A 168 10.26 -1.00 2.69
C SER A 168 10.72 -0.05 1.57
N ARG A 169 10.02 -0.07 0.43
CA ARG A 169 10.26 0.69 -0.81
C ARG A 169 11.51 0.32 -1.59
N SER A 170 12.27 -0.68 -1.15
CA SER A 170 13.50 -1.08 -1.85
C SER A 170 13.20 -1.53 -3.29
N ALA A 171 12.11 -2.24 -3.56
CA ALA A 171 11.79 -2.70 -4.93
C ALA A 171 11.50 -1.56 -5.92
N LYS A 172 11.07 -0.38 -5.44
CA LYS A 172 10.65 0.74 -6.30
C LYS A 172 11.76 1.30 -7.19
N VAL A 173 13.02 1.14 -6.79
CA VAL A 173 14.17 1.61 -7.59
C VAL A 173 14.64 0.57 -8.61
N HIS A 174 14.11 -0.66 -8.56
CA HIS A 174 14.49 -1.75 -9.46
C HIS A 174 13.40 -1.97 -10.51
N GLY A 175 13.64 -1.48 -11.73
CA GLY A 175 12.83 -1.79 -12.90
C GLY A 175 12.98 -3.24 -13.32
N MET A 176 11.87 -3.89 -13.68
CA MET A 176 11.91 -5.28 -14.17
C MET A 176 12.70 -5.34 -15.49
N PRO A 177 13.62 -6.31 -15.66
CA PRO A 177 14.31 -6.52 -16.93
C PRO A 177 13.38 -7.23 -17.93
N ALA A 178 12.29 -6.58 -18.37
CA ALA A 178 11.34 -7.15 -19.31
C ALA A 178 11.77 -6.98 -20.79
N ASP A 179 12.71 -6.07 -21.09
CA ASP A 179 13.14 -5.79 -22.47
C ASP A 179 13.67 -7.04 -23.19
N GLY A 180 13.05 -7.41 -24.30
CA GLY A 180 13.41 -8.62 -25.07
C GLY A 180 13.01 -9.94 -24.41
N ALA A 181 12.21 -9.92 -23.35
CA ALA A 181 11.63 -11.13 -22.78
C ALA A 181 10.51 -11.67 -23.68
N LYS A 182 10.39 -13.00 -23.73
CA LYS A 182 9.31 -13.67 -24.45
C LYS A 182 8.10 -13.81 -23.54
N GLU A 183 6.95 -13.34 -24.00
CA GLU A 183 5.68 -13.58 -23.30
C GLU A 183 5.28 -15.05 -23.42
N LEU A 184 5.05 -15.69 -22.28
CA LEU A 184 4.66 -17.10 -22.20
C LEU A 184 3.17 -17.28 -21.86
N GLY A 185 2.50 -16.23 -21.37
CA GLY A 185 1.09 -16.24 -21.02
C GLY A 185 0.80 -15.45 -19.74
N GLU A 186 -0.36 -15.69 -19.15
CA GLU A 186 -0.82 -15.03 -17.93
C GLU A 186 -1.30 -16.03 -16.88
N GLY A 187 -1.45 -15.57 -15.64
CA GLY A 187 -1.99 -16.39 -14.56
C GLY A 187 -2.09 -15.65 -13.24
N TYR A 188 -2.21 -16.41 -12.16
CA TYR A 188 -2.19 -15.91 -10.79
C TYR A 188 -0.91 -16.34 -10.08
N LEU A 189 -0.27 -15.38 -9.43
CA LEU A 189 0.68 -15.63 -8.36
C LEU A 189 -0.09 -15.72 -7.05
N VAL A 190 0.01 -16.84 -6.35
CA VAL A 190 -0.60 -17.10 -5.04
C VAL A 190 0.52 -17.29 -4.03
N ILE A 191 0.46 -16.55 -2.92
CA ILE A 191 1.41 -16.63 -1.81
C ILE A 191 0.69 -17.34 -0.67
N THR A 192 1.26 -18.41 -0.17
CA THR A 192 0.73 -19.24 0.93
C THR A 192 1.69 -19.25 2.10
N ASP A 193 1.35 -19.91 3.21
CA ASP A 193 2.25 -20.10 4.34
C ASP A 193 3.43 -21.05 4.05
N LYS A 194 3.37 -21.86 2.98
CA LYS A 194 4.38 -22.89 2.67
C LYS A 194 5.19 -22.63 1.41
N ARG A 195 4.62 -21.92 0.44
CA ARG A 195 5.16 -21.80 -0.92
C ARG A 195 4.56 -20.65 -1.71
N VAL A 196 5.28 -20.24 -2.74
CA VAL A 196 4.75 -19.38 -3.82
C VAL A 196 4.26 -20.27 -4.94
N ILE A 197 3.03 -20.08 -5.39
CA ILE A 197 2.43 -20.85 -6.46
C ILE A 197 2.09 -19.94 -7.63
N PHE A 198 2.62 -20.25 -8.80
CA PHE A 198 2.13 -19.72 -10.06
C PHE A 198 1.06 -20.67 -10.62
N LYS A 199 -0.07 -20.10 -11.03
CA LYS A 199 -1.20 -20.81 -11.63
C LYS A 199 -1.61 -20.11 -12.93
N GLY A 200 -1.14 -20.62 -14.06
CA GLY A 200 -1.64 -20.30 -15.40
C GLY A 200 -2.08 -21.58 -16.11
N ASP A 201 -1.80 -21.69 -17.41
CA ASP A 201 -1.99 -22.94 -18.17
C ASP A 201 -1.26 -24.13 -17.55
N LYS A 202 -0.11 -23.86 -16.94
CA LYS A 202 0.65 -24.78 -16.11
C LYS A 202 0.78 -24.20 -14.71
N ALA A 203 0.64 -25.06 -13.70
CA ALA A 203 0.93 -24.71 -12.33
C ALA A 203 2.40 -25.00 -12.00
N ALA A 204 3.03 -24.11 -11.25
CA ALA A 204 4.38 -24.32 -10.72
C ALA A 204 4.42 -23.78 -9.29
N ALA A 205 5.09 -24.48 -8.39
CA ALA A 205 5.20 -24.05 -7.00
C ALA A 205 6.66 -24.05 -6.55
N VAL A 206 7.00 -23.07 -5.73
CA VAL A 206 8.33 -22.90 -5.14
C VAL A 206 8.18 -22.92 -3.63
N PRO A 207 8.56 -24.02 -2.95
CA PRO A 207 8.51 -24.10 -1.50
C PRO A 207 9.47 -23.12 -0.86
N TYR A 208 9.11 -22.61 0.32
CA TYR A 208 10.03 -21.84 1.13
C TYR A 208 11.10 -22.77 1.69
N THR A 209 12.30 -22.71 1.11
CA THR A 209 13.48 -23.44 1.57
C THR A 209 14.66 -22.48 1.71
N PRO A 210 15.75 -22.85 2.41
CA PRO A 210 16.95 -22.01 2.48
C PRO A 210 17.59 -21.66 1.13
N GLN A 211 17.30 -22.45 0.09
CA GLN A 211 17.78 -22.23 -1.28
C GLN A 211 16.81 -21.42 -2.14
N ALA A 212 15.59 -21.16 -1.64
CA ALA A 212 14.62 -20.34 -2.36
C ALA A 212 15.07 -18.87 -2.31
N GLU A 213 15.25 -18.28 -3.50
CA GLU A 213 15.60 -16.89 -3.68
C GLU A 213 14.65 -16.25 -4.69
N PHE A 214 14.03 -15.16 -4.27
CA PHE A 214 13.16 -14.35 -5.11
C PHE A 214 13.81 -12.99 -5.32
N PHE A 215 13.63 -12.39 -6.50
CA PHE A 215 14.05 -11.02 -6.75
C PHE A 215 12.84 -10.16 -7.05
N LEU A 216 12.61 -9.17 -6.20
CA LEU A 216 11.48 -8.28 -6.31
C LEU A 216 11.85 -7.03 -7.10
N TYR A 217 10.96 -6.61 -7.98
CA TYR A 217 11.03 -5.41 -8.79
C TYR A 217 9.79 -4.56 -8.53
N ALA A 218 9.83 -3.28 -8.89
CA ALA A 218 8.68 -2.37 -8.74
C ALA A 218 7.40 -2.94 -9.38
N GLU A 219 7.56 -3.63 -10.50
CA GLU A 219 6.48 -4.12 -11.34
C GLU A 219 6.31 -5.65 -11.30
N GLY A 220 7.08 -6.38 -10.49
CA GLY A 220 6.96 -7.83 -10.52
C GLY A 220 7.96 -8.61 -9.68
N LEU A 221 7.98 -9.91 -9.90
CA LEU A 221 8.77 -10.87 -9.16
C LEU A 221 9.55 -11.76 -10.14
N ARG A 222 10.83 -12.00 -9.88
CA ARG A 222 11.60 -13.06 -10.53
C ARG A 222 11.79 -14.20 -9.55
N ILE A 223 11.56 -15.41 -10.04
CA ILE A 223 11.87 -16.64 -9.33
C ILE A 223 13.21 -17.14 -9.85
N GLN A 224 14.19 -17.30 -8.97
CA GLN A 224 15.46 -17.91 -9.36
C GLN A 224 15.24 -19.39 -9.68
N ARG A 225 15.66 -19.82 -10.87
CA ARG A 225 15.65 -21.22 -11.30
C ARG A 225 17.05 -21.67 -11.66
N THR A 226 17.26 -22.98 -11.66
CA THR A 226 18.52 -23.60 -12.12
C THR A 226 18.77 -23.35 -13.62
N VAL A 227 17.71 -23.16 -14.41
CA VAL A 227 17.78 -22.84 -15.85
C VAL A 227 16.76 -21.75 -16.20
N GLY A 228 17.22 -20.65 -16.78
CA GLY A 228 16.41 -19.50 -17.21
C GLY A 228 15.96 -18.57 -16.08
N ASN A 229 15.32 -17.46 -16.44
CA ASN A 229 14.71 -16.53 -15.48
C ASN A 229 13.23 -16.34 -15.83
N THR A 230 12.35 -16.86 -14.97
CA THR A 230 10.92 -16.57 -15.07
C THR A 230 10.64 -15.26 -14.36
N LEU A 231 10.17 -14.28 -15.12
CA LEU A 231 9.68 -12.99 -14.61
C LEU A 231 8.16 -13.04 -14.55
N LEU A 232 7.60 -12.59 -13.44
CA LEU A 232 6.17 -12.50 -13.19
C LEU A 232 5.83 -11.02 -13.01
N LYS A 233 5.33 -10.38 -14.07
CA LYS A 233 4.97 -8.96 -14.07
C LYS A 233 3.57 -8.79 -13.48
N PHE A 234 3.39 -7.94 -12.47
CA PHE A 234 2.10 -7.69 -11.85
C PHE A 234 1.16 -6.92 -12.79
N LYS A 235 -0.08 -7.40 -12.95
CA LYS A 235 -1.14 -6.68 -13.70
C LYS A 235 -1.85 -5.60 -12.89
N SER A 236 -1.53 -5.46 -11.61
CA SER A 236 -2.29 -4.58 -10.70
C SER A 236 -2.20 -3.10 -11.05
N GLY A 237 -1.37 -2.70 -12.02
CA GLY A 237 -1.19 -1.31 -12.46
C GLY A 237 -0.70 -0.37 -11.34
N THR A 238 -0.24 -0.93 -10.22
CA THR A 238 0.21 -0.18 -9.05
C THR A 238 1.59 -0.64 -8.60
N ASP A 239 2.52 0.31 -8.47
CA ASP A 239 3.89 0.13 -7.93
C ASP A 239 3.93 -0.37 -6.47
N ASP A 240 2.76 -0.64 -5.91
CA ASP A 240 2.53 -0.92 -4.50
C ASP A 240 2.33 -2.41 -4.24
N THR A 241 2.05 -3.19 -5.28
CA THR A 241 1.93 -4.65 -5.15
C THR A 241 3.26 -5.27 -4.75
N ALA A 242 4.37 -4.76 -5.27
CA ALA A 242 5.71 -5.22 -4.91
C ALA A 242 5.92 -5.15 -3.39
N GLU A 243 5.51 -4.07 -2.75
CA GLU A 243 5.68 -3.88 -1.31
C GLU A 243 4.91 -4.91 -0.48
N VAL A 244 3.66 -5.20 -0.87
CA VAL A 244 2.86 -6.23 -0.20
C VAL A 244 3.48 -7.61 -0.38
N VAL A 245 3.91 -7.93 -1.61
CA VAL A 245 4.58 -9.21 -1.92
C VAL A 245 5.89 -9.34 -1.15
N GLY A 246 6.72 -8.30 -1.10
CA GLY A 246 8.00 -8.30 -0.39
C GLY A 246 7.86 -8.52 1.12
N GLU A 247 6.97 -7.76 1.77
CA GLU A 247 6.69 -7.93 3.20
C GLU A 247 6.09 -9.31 3.51
N LEU A 248 5.19 -9.82 2.67
CA LEU A 248 4.62 -11.16 2.85
C LEU A 248 5.69 -12.25 2.72
N LEU A 249 6.51 -12.20 1.67
CA LEU A 249 7.57 -13.20 1.47
C LEU A 249 8.58 -13.16 2.64
N ALA A 250 8.98 -11.98 3.11
CA ALA A 250 9.87 -11.85 4.27
C ALA A 250 9.23 -12.30 5.60
N ALA A 251 7.91 -12.16 5.75
CA ALA A 251 7.19 -12.67 6.92
C ALA A 251 7.06 -14.20 6.91
N LEU A 252 6.90 -14.79 5.71
CA LEU A 252 6.64 -16.21 5.52
C LEU A 252 7.90 -17.07 5.40
N MET A 253 8.99 -16.52 4.84
CA MET A 253 10.27 -17.21 4.69
C MET A 253 11.14 -17.09 5.96
N ARG A 254 10.67 -17.62 7.09
CA ARG A 254 11.36 -17.54 8.40
C ARG A 254 11.73 -18.90 8.97
#